data_AF-A0A1I7VLL0-F1
#
_entry.id   AF-A0A1I7VLL0-F1
#
_cell.length_a   1.000
_cell.length_b   1.000
_cell.length_c   1.000
_cell.angle_alpha   90.00
_cell.angle_beta   90.00
_cell.angle_gamma   90.00
#
_symmetry.space_group_name_H-M   'P 1'
#
loop_
_entity.id
_entity.type
_entity.pdbx_description
1 polymer ?
#
loop_
_entity_poly.entity_id
_entity_poly.type
_entity_poly.pdbx_seq_one_letter_code
_entity_poly.pdbx_strand_id
1 'polypeptide(L)'
;MFPNNPWTKHPNIAKIIHYTVPSISAESVVVDDNTTDASAPHVPRADRDRLFANRSLLVLVWFMAEFLGASSGITVGWIVGSFDFGVDEIIVGGTSSFGKRHNKTHTLCRRCGRSSYHIQKHRCASCGYPSARKRTYQWSAKAIRRHTTGTGRMRHIKIVRRRFRNHFREGTVAKPKNRQGTQPTNAVAMS
;
A
#
# COMPACT_ATOMS: atom_id res chain seq x y z
N MET A 1 -10.82 -33.54 6.70
CA MET A 1 -11.69 -32.95 7.74
C MET A 1 -11.36 -31.46 7.94
N PHE A 2 -12.16 -30.57 7.36
CA PHE A 2 -12.44 -29.23 7.90
C PHE A 2 -13.90 -28.94 7.55
N PRO A 3 -14.88 -29.51 8.28
CA PRO A 3 -16.27 -29.19 8.04
C PRO A 3 -16.59 -27.86 8.74
N ASN A 4 -17.42 -27.05 8.08
CA ASN A 4 -18.05 -25.80 8.56
C ASN A 4 -17.51 -24.49 7.96
N ASN A 5 -17.45 -24.43 6.63
CA ASN A 5 -17.58 -23.15 5.93
C ASN A 5 -19.08 -22.92 5.59
N PRO A 6 -19.77 -21.90 6.14
CA PRO A 6 -21.22 -21.71 6.01
C PRO A 6 -21.72 -21.32 4.59
N TRP A 7 -20.81 -21.14 3.63
CA TRP A 7 -21.16 -20.72 2.26
C TRP A 7 -21.69 -21.85 1.36
N THR A 8 -21.58 -23.12 1.76
CA THR A 8 -22.01 -24.27 0.92
C THR A 8 -23.52 -24.56 0.96
N LYS A 9 -24.31 -23.78 1.71
CA LYS A 9 -25.76 -23.99 1.87
C LYS A 9 -26.63 -23.10 0.98
N HIS A 10 -26.08 -22.46 -0.05
CA HIS A 10 -26.89 -21.73 -1.02
C HIS A 10 -27.41 -22.69 -2.13
N PRO A 11 -28.73 -22.74 -2.39
CA PRO A 11 -29.35 -23.70 -3.32
C PRO A 11 -29.02 -23.45 -4.81
N ASN A 12 -28.00 -22.66 -5.13
CA ASN A 12 -27.64 -22.26 -6.49
C ASN A 12 -26.12 -22.29 -6.80
N ILE A 13 -25.31 -22.98 -6.00
CA ILE A 13 -23.86 -23.15 -6.26
C ILE A 13 -23.59 -23.99 -7.52
N ALA A 14 -24.44 -24.97 -7.84
CA ALA A 14 -24.23 -25.88 -8.98
C ALA A 14 -24.41 -25.20 -10.36
N LYS A 15 -25.17 -24.10 -10.45
CA LYS A 15 -25.38 -23.39 -11.73
C LYS A 15 -24.24 -22.45 -12.11
N ILE A 16 -23.34 -22.13 -11.17
CA ILE A 16 -22.20 -21.24 -11.41
C ILE A 16 -20.99 -22.01 -11.95
N ILE A 17 -20.89 -23.31 -11.71
CA ILE A 17 -19.67 -24.10 -11.98
C ILE A 17 -19.61 -24.67 -13.42
N HIS A 18 -20.72 -24.67 -14.17
CA HIS A 18 -20.82 -25.40 -15.44
C HIS A 18 -20.86 -24.58 -16.75
N TYR A 19 -20.71 -23.25 -16.72
CA TYR A 19 -20.53 -22.48 -17.95
C TYR A 19 -19.04 -22.37 -18.32
N THR A 20 -18.55 -23.45 -18.92
CA THR A 20 -17.67 -23.51 -20.10
C THR A 20 -17.02 -22.21 -20.58
N VAL A 21 -15.68 -22.19 -20.65
CA VAL A 21 -14.91 -21.85 -21.87
C VAL A 21 -13.48 -22.45 -21.77
N PRO A 22 -12.77 -22.66 -22.90
CA PRO A 22 -12.24 -23.96 -23.30
C PRO A 22 -10.70 -23.94 -23.40
N SER A 23 -10.13 -25.12 -23.63
CA SER A 23 -8.74 -25.35 -24.02
C SER A 23 -8.36 -24.53 -25.25
N ILE A 24 -7.42 -23.59 -25.10
CA ILE A 24 -6.67 -22.99 -26.21
C ILE A 24 -5.19 -23.29 -26.00
N SER A 25 -4.65 -23.95 -27.01
CA SER A 25 -3.27 -24.36 -27.24
C SER A 25 -2.27 -23.19 -27.26
N ALA A 26 -1.01 -23.55 -27.07
CA ALA A 26 0.14 -22.66 -27.02
C ALA A 26 0.31 -21.80 -28.28
N GLU A 27 0.31 -20.48 -28.12
CA GLU A 27 0.98 -19.53 -29.00
C GLU A 27 1.59 -18.41 -28.13
N SER A 28 2.84 -18.08 -28.43
CA SER A 28 3.66 -17.08 -27.74
C SER A 28 3.10 -15.68 -27.95
N VAL A 29 2.52 -15.09 -26.90
CA VAL A 29 2.22 -13.64 -26.88
C VAL A 29 3.33 -12.92 -26.13
N VAL A 30 4.16 -12.24 -26.91
CA VAL A 30 5.07 -11.18 -26.45
C VAL A 30 4.19 -10.13 -25.77
N VAL A 31 4.42 -9.87 -24.48
CA VAL A 31 3.75 -8.76 -23.80
C VAL A 31 4.57 -7.51 -24.06
N ASP A 32 4.18 -6.76 -25.08
CA ASP A 32 4.64 -5.39 -25.27
C ASP A 32 4.01 -4.49 -24.20
N ASP A 33 4.85 -3.95 -23.32
CA ASP A 33 4.53 -3.10 -22.15
C ASP A 33 4.07 -1.68 -22.55
N ASN A 34 3.24 -1.51 -23.58
CA ASN A 34 2.96 -0.17 -24.09
C ASN A 34 1.58 0.03 -24.71
N THR A 35 0.50 -0.23 -23.95
CA THR A 35 -0.83 0.36 -24.22
C THR A 35 -1.66 0.41 -22.94
N THR A 36 -2.40 1.52 -22.77
CA THR A 36 -3.38 1.90 -21.73
C THR A 36 -2.87 2.49 -20.40
N ASP A 37 -2.94 3.83 -20.32
CA ASP A 37 -3.68 4.57 -19.27
C ASP A 37 -3.80 6.05 -19.70
N ALA A 38 -4.36 6.30 -20.89
CA ALA A 38 -4.83 7.62 -21.28
C ALA A 38 -6.33 7.50 -21.55
N SER A 39 -7.13 8.35 -20.88
CA SER A 39 -8.59 8.43 -20.89
C SER A 39 -9.31 7.75 -19.71
N ALA A 40 -9.11 8.30 -18.51
CA ALA A 40 -10.18 8.30 -17.51
C ALA A 40 -10.64 9.77 -17.33
N PRO A 41 -11.91 10.12 -17.59
CA PRO A 41 -12.41 11.45 -17.29
C PRO A 41 -12.34 11.68 -15.78
N HIS A 42 -11.73 12.81 -15.40
CA HIS A 42 -11.64 13.25 -14.02
C HIS A 42 -13.04 13.66 -13.56
N VAL A 43 -13.74 12.79 -12.83
CA VAL A 43 -15.02 13.15 -12.21
C VAL A 43 -14.72 14.11 -11.05
N PRO A 44 -15.23 15.36 -11.05
CA PRO A 44 -15.02 16.29 -9.96
C PRO A 44 -15.64 15.76 -8.66
N ARG A 45 -14.90 15.88 -7.56
CA ARG A 45 -15.22 15.36 -6.22
C ARG A 45 -16.27 16.20 -5.47
N ALA A 46 -17.06 17.00 -6.19
CA ALA A 46 -17.91 18.04 -5.65
C ALA A 46 -19.37 17.81 -6.03
N ASP A 47 -19.92 16.64 -5.70
CA ASP A 47 -21.38 16.46 -5.74
C ASP A 47 -21.89 15.34 -4.81
N ARG A 48 -21.30 15.23 -3.62
CA ARG A 48 -21.77 14.27 -2.60
C ARG A 48 -22.25 14.88 -1.29
N ASP A 49 -22.16 16.21 -1.16
CA ASP A 49 -22.42 16.91 0.10
C ASP A 49 -23.73 17.72 0.08
N ARG A 50 -24.53 17.66 -0.99
CA ARG A 50 -25.81 18.40 -1.10
C ARG A 50 -27.06 17.65 -0.61
N LEU A 51 -26.94 16.40 -0.16
CA LEU A 51 -28.09 15.58 0.24
C LEU A 51 -28.23 15.32 1.75
N PHE A 52 -27.33 15.84 2.60
CA PHE A 52 -27.46 15.71 4.07
C PHE A 52 -27.96 16.97 4.79
N ALA A 53 -28.13 18.09 4.09
CA ALA A 53 -28.49 19.37 4.71
C ALA A 53 -29.99 19.54 5.04
N ASN A 54 -30.89 18.69 4.52
CA ASN A 54 -32.35 18.89 4.66
C ASN A 54 -33.07 17.79 5.45
N ARG A 55 -32.42 17.17 6.44
CA ARG A 55 -33.07 16.17 7.32
C ARG A 55 -32.88 16.36 8.82
N SER A 56 -32.41 17.53 9.25
CA SER A 56 -32.19 17.85 10.68
C SER A 56 -33.07 19.01 11.19
N LEU A 57 -33.47 19.95 10.32
CA LEU A 57 -34.24 21.13 10.75
C LEU A 57 -35.69 20.81 11.16
N LEU A 58 -36.34 19.83 10.52
CA LEU A 58 -37.72 19.47 10.88
C LEU A 58 -37.84 18.72 12.22
N VAL A 59 -36.80 18.00 12.65
CA VAL A 59 -36.82 17.27 13.94
C VAL A 59 -36.50 18.21 15.10
N LEU A 60 -35.66 19.24 14.89
CA LEU A 60 -35.36 20.26 15.90
C LEU A 60 -36.52 21.24 16.11
N VAL A 61 -37.25 21.62 15.06
CA VAL A 61 -38.44 22.50 15.20
C VAL A 61 -39.59 21.76 15.91
N TRP A 62 -39.69 20.44 15.77
CA TRP A 62 -40.65 19.63 16.52
C TRP A 62 -40.26 19.46 17.99
N PHE A 63 -38.98 19.21 18.30
CA PHE A 63 -38.51 19.03 19.69
C PHE A 63 -38.52 20.33 20.52
N MET A 64 -38.41 21.50 19.89
CA MET A 64 -38.48 22.80 20.57
C MET A 64 -39.92 23.27 20.81
N ALA A 65 -40.92 22.71 20.11
CA ALA A 65 -42.32 23.10 20.26
C ALA A 65 -43.02 22.44 21.45
N GLU A 66 -42.50 21.32 21.98
CA GLU A 66 -43.07 20.65 23.16
C GLU A 66 -42.45 21.10 24.49
N PHE A 67 -41.25 21.70 24.49
CA PHE A 67 -40.57 22.10 25.74
C PHE A 67 -40.87 23.53 26.20
N LEU A 68 -41.59 24.34 25.41
CA LEU A 68 -41.93 25.74 25.71
C LEU A 68 -43.44 25.94 25.86
N GLY A 69 -44.06 25.06 26.65
CA GLY A 69 -45.49 25.08 26.93
C GLY A 69 -45.84 24.84 28.40
N ALA A 70 -45.18 25.51 29.35
CA ALA A 70 -45.68 25.62 30.73
C ALA A 70 -45.06 26.82 31.48
N SER A 71 -45.85 27.90 31.54
CA SER A 71 -46.09 28.81 32.67
C SER A 71 -45.03 29.10 33.75
N SER A 72 -44.97 30.41 34.05
CA SER A 72 -44.62 31.07 35.33
C SER A 72 -43.16 31.19 35.74
N GLY A 73 -42.55 32.31 35.29
CA GLY A 73 -41.95 33.30 36.18
C GLY A 73 -40.90 32.82 37.18
N ILE A 74 -39.67 32.58 36.71
CA ILE A 74 -38.47 32.74 37.53
C ILE A 74 -37.45 33.52 36.71
N THR A 75 -36.99 34.62 37.31
CA THR A 75 -36.01 35.60 36.84
C THR A 75 -34.79 34.96 36.17
N VAL A 76 -34.71 35.05 34.83
CA VAL A 76 -33.49 34.77 34.07
C VAL A 76 -32.69 36.07 33.93
N GLY A 77 -32.28 36.63 35.07
CA GLY A 77 -31.33 37.73 35.13
C GLY A 77 -30.11 37.23 35.90
N TRP A 78 -28.92 37.32 35.28
CA TRP A 78 -27.60 37.04 35.86
C TRP A 78 -27.08 35.58 35.83
N ILE A 79 -27.13 34.93 34.67
CA ILE A 79 -26.02 34.04 34.23
C ILE A 79 -25.75 34.33 32.75
N VAL A 80 -25.45 35.58 32.43
CA VAL A 80 -24.69 35.92 31.23
C VAL A 80 -23.26 36.17 31.70
N GLY A 81 -22.65 35.13 32.28
CA GLY A 81 -21.19 35.05 32.26
C GLY A 81 -20.84 34.97 30.78
N SER A 82 -20.05 35.93 30.31
CA SER A 82 -19.50 36.01 28.97
C SER A 82 -19.01 34.63 28.50
N PHE A 83 -19.89 33.86 27.89
CA PHE A 83 -19.48 32.86 26.93
C PHE A 83 -19.12 33.69 25.71
N ASP A 84 -17.91 34.23 25.74
CA ASP A 84 -17.15 34.53 24.54
C ASP A 84 -17.14 33.22 23.74
N PHE A 85 -18.18 33.04 22.91
CA PHE A 85 -18.13 32.22 21.72
C PHE A 85 -17.13 32.94 20.82
N GLY A 86 -15.86 32.84 21.20
CA GLY A 86 -14.73 33.17 20.37
C GLY A 86 -14.98 32.43 19.08
N VAL A 87 -15.06 33.21 18.01
CA VAL A 87 -15.13 32.74 16.63
C VAL A 87 -14.00 31.73 16.44
N ASP A 88 -14.31 30.45 16.68
CA ASP A 88 -13.44 29.33 16.37
C ASP A 88 -13.15 29.47 14.89
N GLU A 89 -11.91 29.89 14.63
CA GLU A 89 -11.26 29.93 13.34
C GLU A 89 -11.80 28.77 12.52
N ILE A 90 -12.63 29.04 11.51
CA ILE A 90 -12.98 28.05 10.50
C ILE A 90 -11.62 27.60 9.99
N ILE A 91 -11.18 26.41 10.39
CA ILE A 91 -9.94 25.83 9.89
C ILE A 91 -10.22 25.58 8.42
N VAL A 92 -9.93 26.59 7.59
CA VAL A 92 -10.01 26.50 6.15
C VAL A 92 -9.08 25.36 5.79
N GLY A 93 -9.68 24.25 5.35
CA GLY A 93 -8.95 23.04 4.96
C GLY A 93 -8.02 23.38 3.83
N GLY A 94 -6.76 23.68 4.15
CA GLY A 94 -5.87 24.34 3.20
C GLY A 94 -4.57 24.78 3.84
N THR A 95 -3.97 25.82 3.26
CA THR A 95 -2.62 26.33 3.54
C THR A 95 -2.37 26.63 5.01
N SER A 96 -3.31 27.28 5.71
CA SER A 96 -3.19 27.60 7.15
C SER A 96 -2.99 26.36 8.02
N SER A 97 -3.69 25.27 7.69
CA SER A 97 -3.61 24.00 8.43
C SER A 97 -2.30 23.22 8.21
N PHE A 98 -1.56 23.47 7.12
CA PHE A 98 -0.31 22.77 6.83
C PHE A 98 0.86 23.24 7.70
N GLY A 99 0.85 24.51 8.13
CA GLY A 99 1.88 25.06 9.04
C GLY A 99 1.95 24.32 10.37
N LYS A 100 0.81 23.81 10.86
CA LYS A 100 0.71 23.07 12.14
C LYS A 100 1.21 21.60 12.02
N ARG A 101 1.56 21.08 10.83
CA ARG A 101 1.91 19.66 10.60
C ARG A 101 3.42 19.36 10.68
N HIS A 102 4.07 19.70 11.80
CA HIS A 102 5.51 19.48 11.98
C HIS A 102 5.88 18.10 12.55
N ASN A 103 4.98 17.46 13.30
CA ASN A 103 5.23 16.15 13.92
C ASN A 103 5.21 15.01 12.89
N LYS A 104 6.23 14.14 12.92
CA LYS A 104 6.33 13.00 12.00
C LYS A 104 5.71 11.76 12.64
N THR A 105 4.76 11.15 11.94
CA THR A 105 4.15 9.87 12.37
C THR A 105 5.03 8.67 12.07
N HIS A 106 5.88 8.77 11.03
CA HIS A 106 6.72 7.69 10.54
C HIS A 106 8.21 8.02 10.55
N THR A 107 9.02 7.01 10.89
CA THR A 107 10.49 7.04 10.83
C THR A 107 11.02 5.85 10.02
N LEU A 108 12.34 5.80 9.84
CA LEU A 108 13.02 4.71 9.14
C LEU A 108 12.88 3.38 9.88
N CYS A 109 12.45 2.34 9.17
CA CYS A 109 12.34 1.00 9.71
C CYS A 109 13.68 0.25 9.62
N ARG A 110 14.13 -0.34 10.74
CA ARG A 110 15.38 -1.14 10.80
C ARG A 110 15.43 -2.33 9.83
N ARG A 111 14.28 -2.95 9.49
CA ARG A 111 14.24 -4.14 8.63
C ARG A 111 14.27 -3.80 7.13
N CYS A 112 13.45 -2.85 6.70
CA CYS A 112 13.26 -2.56 5.28
C CYS A 112 13.90 -1.23 4.82
N GLY A 113 14.42 -0.42 5.74
CA GLY A 113 15.06 0.87 5.42
C GLY A 113 14.10 1.96 4.93
N ARG A 114 12.77 1.72 4.91
CA ARG A 114 11.77 2.70 4.47
C ARG A 114 11.28 3.56 5.63
N SER A 115 10.96 4.82 5.35
CA SER A 115 10.26 5.71 6.29
C SER A 115 8.79 5.31 6.39
N SER A 116 8.52 4.24 7.15
CA SER A 116 7.19 3.66 7.29
C SER A 116 6.98 3.06 8.67
N TYR A 117 7.93 3.23 9.59
CA TYR A 117 7.81 2.77 10.96
C TYR A 117 6.99 3.78 11.76
N HIS A 118 5.79 3.40 12.19
CA HIS A 118 4.94 4.29 12.98
C HIS A 118 5.46 4.36 14.42
N ILE A 119 5.70 5.58 14.92
CA ILE A 119 6.31 5.80 16.25
C ILE A 119 5.38 5.30 17.35
N GLN A 120 4.15 5.81 17.42
CA GLN A 120 3.20 5.47 18.49
C GLN A 120 2.74 4.00 18.45
N LYS A 121 2.41 3.49 17.26
CA LYS A 121 1.92 2.11 17.10
C LYS A 121 3.04 1.06 17.08
N HIS A 122 4.30 1.50 17.16
CA HIS A 122 5.49 0.66 17.09
C HIS A 122 5.44 -0.40 15.97
N ARG A 123 4.90 -0.04 14.79
CA ARG A 123 4.67 -0.99 13.70
C ARG A 123 4.98 -0.39 12.34
N CYS A 124 5.67 -1.15 11.50
CA CYS A 124 5.98 -0.75 10.14
C CYS A 124 4.80 -0.99 9.19
N ALA A 125 4.30 0.08 8.56
CA ALA A 125 3.23 0.02 7.58
C ALA A 125 3.63 -0.72 6.30
N SER A 126 4.92 -0.75 5.95
CA SER A 126 5.40 -1.47 4.75
C SER A 126 5.61 -2.96 5.02
N CYS A 127 6.57 -3.30 5.90
CA CYS A 127 7.03 -4.68 6.09
C CYS A 127 6.41 -5.42 7.28
N GLY A 128 5.65 -4.75 8.15
CA GLY A 128 4.99 -5.36 9.30
C GLY A 128 5.84 -5.54 10.56
N TYR A 129 7.13 -5.15 10.57
CA TYR A 129 7.97 -5.16 11.79
C TYR A 129 7.21 -4.56 12.97
N PRO A 130 7.12 -5.22 14.15
CA PRO A 130 7.99 -6.29 14.67
C PRO A 130 7.64 -7.73 14.27
N SER A 131 6.55 -7.99 13.54
CA SER A 131 6.15 -9.38 13.22
C SER A 131 7.28 -10.15 12.53
N ALA A 132 7.45 -11.44 12.85
CA ALA A 132 8.49 -12.27 12.25
C ALA A 132 8.31 -12.38 10.72
N ARG A 133 7.07 -12.63 10.28
CA ARG A 133 6.72 -12.67 8.85
C ARG A 133 6.66 -11.27 8.26
N LYS A 134 7.09 -11.14 7.00
CA LYS A 134 6.93 -9.91 6.22
C LYS A 134 5.48 -9.75 5.79
N ARG A 135 4.96 -8.53 5.88
CA ARG A 135 3.63 -8.17 5.39
C ARG A 135 3.60 -8.11 3.86
N THR A 136 2.76 -8.91 3.22
CA THR A 136 2.53 -8.93 1.77
C THR A 136 1.06 -9.22 1.48
N TYR A 137 0.49 -8.62 0.44
CA TYR A 137 -0.88 -8.87 0.01
C TYR A 137 -0.94 -9.07 -1.50
N GLN A 138 -1.77 -10.01 -1.95
CA GLN A 138 -1.87 -10.39 -3.36
C GLN A 138 -2.52 -9.32 -4.24
N TRP A 139 -3.38 -8.46 -3.67
CA TRP A 139 -4.05 -7.38 -4.40
C TRP A 139 -3.09 -6.30 -4.93
N SER A 140 -1.81 -6.30 -4.51
CA SER A 140 -0.81 -5.37 -5.04
C SER A 140 0.42 -6.11 -5.61
N ALA A 141 0.32 -6.54 -6.87
CA ALA A 141 1.43 -7.16 -7.59
C ALA A 141 2.66 -6.23 -7.65
N LYS A 142 2.47 -4.92 -7.85
CA LYS A 142 3.56 -3.93 -7.87
C LYS A 142 4.31 -3.85 -6.54
N ALA A 143 3.60 -3.97 -5.40
CA ALA A 143 4.25 -3.99 -4.09
C ALA A 143 5.12 -5.26 -3.91
N ILE A 144 4.62 -6.41 -4.38
CA ILE A 144 5.35 -7.68 -4.34
C ILE A 144 6.63 -7.58 -5.20
N ARG A 145 6.53 -7.10 -6.45
CA ARG A 145 7.69 -6.98 -7.37
C ARG A 145 8.83 -6.13 -6.81
N ARG A 146 8.54 -5.06 -6.07
CA ARG A 146 9.58 -4.19 -5.47
C ARG A 146 10.39 -4.85 -4.36
N HIS A 147 9.91 -5.95 -3.77
CA HIS A 147 10.47 -6.56 -2.55
C HIS A 147 10.75 -8.05 -2.66
N THR A 148 10.42 -8.65 -3.81
CA THR A 148 10.64 -10.08 -4.03
C THR A 148 12.13 -10.41 -4.12
N THR A 149 12.45 -11.69 -3.94
CA THR A 149 13.80 -12.21 -4.09
C THR A 149 14.30 -11.91 -5.51
N GLY A 150 15.43 -11.22 -5.62
CA GLY A 150 15.95 -10.75 -6.91
C GLY A 150 16.32 -9.27 -6.92
N THR A 151 15.61 -8.45 -6.16
CA THR A 151 15.81 -6.98 -6.16
C THR A 151 17.03 -6.53 -5.36
N GLY A 152 17.47 -7.33 -4.38
CA GLY A 152 18.62 -7.02 -3.52
C GLY A 152 19.95 -7.57 -4.03
N ARG A 153 21.00 -7.44 -3.21
CA ARG A 153 22.38 -7.84 -3.57
C ARG A 153 22.59 -9.35 -3.81
N MET A 154 21.61 -10.21 -3.45
CA MET A 154 21.64 -11.67 -3.63
C MET A 154 22.99 -12.34 -3.29
N ARG A 155 23.69 -11.91 -2.23
CA ARG A 155 25.07 -12.36 -1.93
C ARG A 155 25.22 -13.88 -1.90
N HIS A 156 24.35 -14.56 -1.16
CA HIS A 156 24.37 -16.01 -1.04
C HIS A 156 23.82 -16.70 -2.29
N ILE A 157 22.61 -16.35 -2.73
CA ILE A 157 21.93 -17.02 -3.86
C ILE A 157 22.75 -16.92 -5.16
N LYS A 158 23.44 -15.80 -5.41
CA LYS A 158 24.32 -15.65 -6.57
C LYS A 158 25.47 -16.68 -6.55
N ILE A 159 26.07 -16.89 -5.37
CA ILE A 159 27.12 -17.89 -5.20
C ILE A 159 26.55 -19.30 -5.36
N VAL A 160 25.40 -19.58 -4.77
CA VAL A 160 24.72 -20.88 -4.89
C VAL A 160 24.44 -21.22 -6.35
N ARG A 161 23.89 -20.30 -7.15
CA ARG A 161 23.65 -20.53 -8.60
C ARG A 161 24.96 -20.78 -9.38
N ARG A 162 26.05 -20.14 -9.00
CA ARG A 162 27.38 -20.40 -9.59
C ARG A 162 27.90 -21.78 -9.20
N ARG A 163 27.78 -22.17 -7.92
CA ARG A 163 28.17 -23.50 -7.43
C ARG A 163 27.32 -24.60 -8.06
N PHE A 164 26.02 -24.37 -8.22
CA PHE A 164 25.08 -25.31 -8.85
C PHE A 164 25.51 -25.66 -10.28
N ARG A 165 25.85 -24.66 -11.11
CA ARG A 165 26.41 -24.89 -12.46
C ARG A 165 27.74 -25.66 -12.45
N ASN A 166 28.47 -25.56 -11.34
CA ASN A 166 29.72 -26.27 -11.13
C ASN A 166 29.53 -27.56 -10.31
N HIS A 167 28.30 -28.09 -10.23
CA HIS A 167 27.95 -29.34 -9.53
C HIS A 167 28.36 -29.37 -8.05
N PHE A 168 28.35 -28.21 -7.38
CA PHE A 168 28.74 -28.04 -5.98
C PHE A 168 30.10 -28.67 -5.64
N ARG A 169 31.09 -28.61 -6.55
CA ARG A 169 32.44 -29.08 -6.27
C ARG A 169 33.07 -28.28 -5.11
N GLU A 170 33.60 -29.00 -4.12
CA GLU A 170 34.27 -28.46 -2.94
C GLU A 170 35.67 -29.09 -2.81
N GLY A 171 36.59 -28.41 -2.11
CA GLY A 171 37.95 -28.94 -1.82
C GLY A 171 38.91 -29.07 -3.01
N THR A 172 38.48 -28.81 -4.24
CA THR A 172 39.36 -28.89 -5.43
C THR A 172 40.08 -27.58 -5.69
N VAL A 173 41.41 -27.64 -5.92
CA VAL A 173 42.21 -26.49 -6.36
C VAL A 173 42.23 -26.44 -7.89
N ALA A 174 42.14 -25.23 -8.44
CA ALA A 174 42.30 -25.06 -9.88
C ALA A 174 43.71 -25.45 -10.32
N LYS A 175 43.83 -26.19 -11.44
CA LYS A 175 45.15 -26.49 -12.02
C LYS A 175 45.90 -25.17 -12.29
N PRO A 176 47.17 -25.02 -11.86
CA PRO A 176 47.93 -23.82 -12.14
C PRO A 176 48.06 -23.63 -13.66
N LYS A 177 47.82 -22.40 -14.13
CA LYS A 177 48.05 -22.04 -15.54
C LYS A 177 49.52 -21.69 -15.72
N ASN A 178 50.20 -22.34 -16.67
CA ASN A 178 51.54 -21.91 -17.09
C ASN A 178 51.38 -20.57 -17.84
N ARG A 179 51.84 -19.46 -17.23
CA ARG A 179 51.93 -18.16 -17.90
C ARG A 179 53.16 -18.17 -18.80
N GLN A 180 53.13 -18.93 -19.89
CA GLN A 180 54.08 -18.71 -20.97
C GLN A 180 53.84 -17.29 -21.48
N GLY A 181 54.82 -16.41 -21.29
CA GLY A 181 54.71 -15.00 -21.66
C GLY A 181 54.30 -14.86 -23.11
N THR A 182 53.39 -13.93 -23.39
CA THR A 182 53.09 -13.48 -24.75
C THR A 182 54.41 -13.13 -25.42
N GLN A 183 54.86 -13.97 -26.37
CA GLN A 183 56.06 -13.70 -27.14
C GLN A 183 55.80 -12.43 -27.96
N PRO A 184 56.68 -11.41 -27.94
CA PRO A 184 56.55 -10.28 -28.84
C PRO A 184 56.67 -10.81 -30.27
N THR A 185 55.65 -10.58 -31.09
CA THR A 185 55.73 -10.83 -32.52
C THR A 185 56.77 -9.88 -33.09
N ASN A 186 57.97 -10.39 -33.40
CA ASN A 186 58.99 -9.64 -34.12
C ASN A 186 58.39 -9.22 -35.47
N ALA A 187 58.02 -7.95 -35.60
CA ALA A 187 57.70 -7.36 -36.89
C ALA A 187 58.98 -7.39 -37.72
N VAL A 188 59.01 -8.27 -38.73
CA VAL A 188 60.07 -8.31 -39.74
C VAL A 188 60.06 -6.96 -40.45
N ALA A 189 61.14 -6.21 -40.28
CA ALA A 189 61.45 -5.03 -41.07
C ALA A 189 61.56 -5.47 -42.54
N MET A 190 60.62 -5.03 -43.38
CA MET A 190 60.80 -5.07 -44.84
C MET A 190 61.63 -3.85 -45.23
N SER A 191 62.78 -4.14 -45.84
CA SER A 191 63.73 -3.20 -46.45
C SER A 191 63.19 -2.63 -47.75
#